data_AF-A0A7J9BVL7-F1
#
_entry.id   AF-A0A7J9BVL7-F1
#
_cell.length_a   1.000
_cell.length_b   1.000
_cell.length_c   1.000
_cell.angle_alpha   90.00
_cell.angle_beta   90.00
_cell.angle_gamma   90.00
#
_symmetry.space_group_name_H-M   'P 1'
#
loop_
_entity.id
_entity.type
_entity.pdbx_description
1 polymer ?
#
loop_
_entity_poly.entity_id
_entity_poly.type
_entity_poly.pdbx_seq_one_letter_code
_entity_poly.pdbx_strand_id
1 'polypeptide(L)' 'MEEDFALTRGDVLTEMVEGVPSITFLDRVQEYIELQMAKTIIVKLLWG' A
#
# COMPACT_ATOMS: atom_id res chain seq x y z
N MET A 1 -6.17 -5.10 15.84
CA MET A 1 -4.77 -4.64 15.99
C MET A 1 -4.31 -4.32 14.59
N GLU A 2 -4.11 -3.03 14.28
CA GLU A 2 -3.46 -2.66 13.02
C GLU A 2 -2.05 -3.22 13.09
N GLU A 3 -1.76 -4.23 12.26
CA GLU A 3 -0.38 -4.63 12.03
C GLU A 3 0.27 -3.50 11.23
N ASP A 4 1.22 -2.80 11.84
CA ASP A 4 1.98 -1.75 11.17
C ASP A 4 2.74 -2.37 9.98
N PHE A 5 2.28 -2.05 8.77
CA PHE A 5 2.96 -2.43 7.56
C PHE A 5 4.20 -1.55 7.37
N ALA A 6 5.37 -2.12 7.68
CA ALA A 6 6.64 -1.47 7.45
C ALA A 6 7.06 -1.61 5.99
N LEU A 7 7.19 -0.48 5.30
CA LEU A 7 7.85 -0.41 3.98
C LEU A 7 9.33 -0.75 4.16
N THR A 8 9.82 -1.70 3.36
CA THR A 8 11.24 -2.01 3.26
C THR A 8 11.84 -1.41 2.00
N ARG A 9 13.16 -1.32 1.93
CA ARG A 9 13.87 -0.82 0.74
C ARG A 9 13.55 -1.62 -0.53
N GLY A 10 13.16 -2.89 -0.38
CA GLY A 10 12.74 -3.73 -1.50
C GLY A 10 11.34 -3.41 -2.02
N ASP A 11 10.49 -2.75 -1.25
CA ASP A 11 9.08 -2.49 -1.62
C ASP A 11 8.90 -1.22 -2.46
N VAL A 12 9.99 -0.45 -2.65
CA VAL A 12 9.98 0.87 -3.31
C VAL A 12 11.12 0.96 -4.32
N LEU A 13 10.78 1.27 -5.56
CA LEU A 13 11.72 1.69 -6.58
C LEU A 13 11.64 3.21 -6.73
N THR A 14 12.79 3.86 -6.82
CA THR A 14 12.89 5.29 -7.07
C THR A 14 13.74 5.51 -8.30
N GLU A 15 13.20 6.25 -9.26
CA GLU A 15 13.86 6.58 -10.51
C GLU A 15 13.61 8.06 -10.86
N MET A 16 14.47 8.66 -11.68
CA MET A 16 14.20 9.98 -12.25
C MET A 16 13.66 9.82 -13.65
N VAL A 17 12.45 10.32 -13.89
CA VAL A 17 11.82 10.36 -15.21
C VAL A 17 11.66 11.83 -15.60
N GLU A 18 12.34 12.25 -16.67
CA GLU A 18 12.31 13.65 -17.16
C GLU A 18 12.70 14.71 -16.09
N GLY A 19 13.58 14.34 -15.16
CA GLY A 19 13.99 15.21 -14.05
C GLY A 19 12.99 15.24 -12.88
N VAL A 20 11.89 14.50 -12.98
CA VAL A 20 10.90 14.32 -11.92
C VAL A 20 11.19 13.01 -11.17
N PRO A 21 11.25 13.02 -9.83
CA PRO A 21 11.37 11.79 -9.05
C PRO A 21 10.07 10.98 -9.18
N SER A 22 10.20 9.80 -9.76
CA SER A 22 9.15 8.79 -9.85
C SER A 22 9.37 7.73 -8.76
N ILE A 23 8.29 7.36 -8.10
CA ILE A 23 8.26 6.33 -7.06
C ILE A 23 7.31 5.24 -7.52
N THR A 24 7.82 4.02 -7.64
CA THR A 24 7.02 2.84 -7.97
C THR A 24 6.99 1.92 -6.77
N PHE A 25 5.79 1.58 -6.31
CA PHE A 25 5.58 0.59 -5.26
C PHE A 25 5.47 -0.80 -5.88
N LEU A 26 6.04 -1.80 -5.21
CA LEU A 26 5.95 -3.20 -5.67
C LEU A 26 4.63 -3.86 -5.25
N ASP A 27 4.30 -4.97 -5.91
CA ASP A 27 3.03 -5.71 -5.79
C ASP A 27 2.59 -5.99 -4.35
N ARG A 28 3.53 -6.30 -3.44
CA ARG A 28 3.23 -6.53 -2.02
C ARG A 28 2.59 -5.32 -1.34
N VAL A 29 2.98 -4.10 -1.72
CA VAL A 29 2.38 -2.85 -1.20
C VAL A 29 0.95 -2.71 -1.73
N GLN A 30 0.72 -3.06 -2.99
CA GLN A 30 -0.62 -3.06 -3.58
C GLN A 30 -1.53 -4.08 -2.89
N GLU A 31 -1.09 -5.32 -2.71
CA GLU A 31 -1.85 -6.37 -2.00
C GLU A 31 -2.21 -5.94 -0.57
N TYR A 32 -1.29 -5.26 0.13
CA TYR A 32 -1.55 -4.73 1.45
C TYR A 32 -2.65 -3.66 1.44
N ILE A 33 -2.58 -2.71 0.50
CA ILE A 33 -3.60 -1.66 0.34
C ILE A 33 -4.98 -2.28 0.06
N GLU A 34 -5.04 -3.24 -0.87
CA GLU A 34 -6.28 -3.94 -1.21
C GLU A 34 -6.88 -4.67 0.00
N LEU A 35 -6.05 -5.34 0.80
CA LEU A 35 -6.47 -6.00 2.03
C LEU A 35 -7.03 -5.01 3.06
N GLN A 36 -6.39 -3.86 3.26
CA GLN A 36 -6.87 -2.84 4.21
C GLN A 36 -8.18 -2.19 3.75
N MET A 37 -8.30 -1.93 2.44
CA MET A 37 -9.55 -1.45 1.85
C MET A 37 -10.68 -2.46 2.05
N ALA A 38 -10.43 -3.74 1.78
CA ALA A 38 -11.42 -4.81 1.98
C ALA A 38 -11.87 -4.91 3.44
N LYS A 39 -10.92 -4.89 4.40
CA LYS A 39 -11.24 -4.88 5.83
C LYS A 39 -12.10 -3.67 6.21
N THR A 40 -11.74 -2.47 5.75
CA THR A 40 -12.50 -1.24 6.02
C THR A 40 -13.93 -1.33 5.49
N ILE A 41 -14.11 -1.88 4.28
CA ILE A 41 -15.43 -2.11 3.68
C ILE A 41 -16.23 -3.12 4.52
N ILE A 42 -15.64 -4.26 4.88
CA ILE A 42 -16.27 -5.28 5.72
C ILE A 42 -16.72 -4.68 7.05
N VAL A 43 -15.84 -3.93 7.70
CA VAL A 43 -16.13 -3.23 8.95
C VAL A 43 -17.32 -2.28 8.79
N LYS A 44 -17.36 -1.50 7.71
CA LYS A 44 -18.45 -0.56 7.44
C LYS A 44 -19.77 -1.24 7.10
N LEU A 45 -19.75 -2.44 6.53
CA LEU A 45 -20.95 -3.24 6.23
C LEU A 45 -21.48 -3.99 7.46
N LEU A 46 -20.60 -4.43 8.36
CA LEU A 46 -20.98 -5.18 9.57
C LEU A 46 -21.36 -4.31 10.76
N TRP A 47 -20.91 -3.05 10.80
CA TRP A 47 -21.30 -2.05 11.81
C TRP A 47 -22.24 -0.96 11.27
N GLY A 48 -22.83 -1.18 10.09
CA GLY A 48 -23.91 -0.35 9.54
C GLY A 48 -25.23 -0.53 10.27
#